data_AF-A0A101Q5Y8-F1
#
_entry.id   AF-A0A101Q5Y8-F1
#
_cell.length_a   1.000
_cell.length_b   1.000
_cell.length_c   1.000
_cell.angle_alpha   90.00
_cell.angle_beta   90.00
_cell.angle_gamma   90.00
#
_symmetry.space_group_name_H-M   'P 1'
#
loop_
_entity.id
_entity.type
_entity.pdbx_description
1 polymer ?
#
loop_
_entity_poly.entity_id
_entity_poly.type
_entity_poly.pdbx_seq_one_letter_code
_entity_poly.pdbx_strand_id
1 'polypeptide(L)'
;MSGRLLRLACTTAVAAQAVLVPVPAAATPEPQRSVAELLTDLQRLYRQTEQATETYNATTVELQRQRAEVARLDGELAGARLVLRDSRTEAGRLARQQYQSSGGLGPYVRVLLAPDPQHALDEGHVLGELARQRARTVARLTAAEQRKDTLARAARKALDTQLGLAARQKRQRDDVQGKLADVERLLAGLTPAQLAAVARLEQQGVTAAQQRLTTAGALPADRPATPAGDRAVRYAMDQVGKPYQWGAQGPDAYDCSGLTSQAWSHAGTPIPRTSQEQWDRLRRVPLNQLRPGDLVVYFPEATHVAMYVGGGKVVQAPRPGEKVTVSPIASYPVLGAVRPGTDGRGQPPQGGEPVRPR
;
A
#
# COMPACT_ATOMS: atom_id res chain seq x y z
N MET A 1 -76.57 -54.18 50.82
CA MET A 1 -75.56 -53.70 51.77
C MET A 1 -75.84 -52.21 52.00
N SER A 2 -76.65 -51.89 53.01
CA SER A 2 -76.26 -51.18 54.26
C SER A 2 -75.53 -49.85 53.98
N GLY A 3 -75.95 -48.66 54.41
CA GLY A 3 -76.98 -48.20 55.33
C GLY A 3 -76.98 -46.66 55.34
N ARG A 4 -78.07 -46.07 55.83
CA ARG A 4 -78.35 -44.62 55.96
C ARG A 4 -77.53 -43.91 57.05
N LEU A 5 -77.74 -42.58 57.14
CA LEU A 5 -77.59 -41.63 58.27
C LEU A 5 -76.32 -40.75 58.14
N LEU A 6 -76.25 -39.45 58.47
CA LEU A 6 -77.18 -38.48 59.07
C LEU A 6 -76.68 -37.03 58.75
N ARG A 7 -77.51 -36.06 59.14
CA ARG A 7 -77.50 -34.59 58.96
C ARG A 7 -76.40 -33.80 59.72
N LEU A 8 -76.44 -32.47 59.50
CA LEU A 8 -75.90 -31.29 60.23
C LEU A 8 -74.52 -30.79 59.79
N ALA A 9 -74.16 -29.50 59.86
CA ALA A 9 -74.81 -28.17 59.93
C ALA A 9 -73.65 -27.15 60.08
N CYS A 10 -73.84 -25.89 59.67
CA CYS A 10 -73.05 -24.69 60.08
C CYS A 10 -71.58 -24.64 59.60
N THR A 11 -70.90 -23.52 59.29
CA THR A 11 -71.11 -22.08 59.50
C THR A 11 -70.09 -21.33 58.61
N THR A 12 -70.38 -20.07 58.34
CA THR A 12 -69.64 -19.04 57.58
C THR A 12 -68.17 -18.80 57.98
N ALA A 13 -67.31 -18.54 57.00
CA ALA A 13 -66.15 -17.64 57.14
C ALA A 13 -65.84 -16.96 55.79
N VAL A 14 -66.21 -15.68 55.67
CA VAL A 14 -65.79 -14.80 54.57
C VAL A 14 -64.37 -14.34 54.86
N ALA A 15 -63.40 -14.83 54.09
CA ALA A 15 -62.03 -14.32 54.11
C ALA A 15 -61.83 -13.39 52.90
N ALA A 16 -61.76 -12.09 53.15
CA ALA A 16 -61.36 -11.10 52.16
C ALA A 16 -59.86 -11.27 51.87
N GLN A 17 -59.51 -11.89 50.74
CA GLN A 17 -58.14 -11.92 50.26
C GLN A 17 -57.84 -10.61 49.51
N ALA A 18 -56.99 -9.78 50.10
CA ALA A 18 -56.37 -8.66 49.41
C ALA A 18 -55.41 -9.22 48.34
N VAL A 19 -55.81 -9.15 47.07
CA VAL A 19 -54.94 -9.45 45.93
C VAL A 19 -53.94 -8.30 45.80
N LEU A 20 -52.71 -8.50 46.31
CA LEU A 20 -51.56 -7.68 45.96
C LEU A 20 -51.22 -7.95 44.49
N VAL A 21 -51.57 -7.01 43.62
CA VAL A 21 -51.10 -7.01 42.23
C VAL A 21 -49.61 -6.64 42.25
N PRO A 22 -48.70 -7.49 41.72
CA PRO A 22 -47.30 -7.10 41.60
C PRO A 22 -47.20 -5.96 40.59
N VAL A 23 -46.74 -4.81 41.06
CA VAL A 23 -46.34 -3.69 40.20
C VAL A 23 -45.23 -4.21 39.28
N PRO A 24 -45.35 -4.08 37.94
CA PRO A 24 -44.27 -4.48 37.07
C PRO A 24 -43.07 -3.59 37.41
N ALA A 25 -41.97 -4.22 37.82
CA ALA A 25 -40.68 -3.55 37.89
C ALA A 25 -40.39 -3.02 36.49
N ALA A 26 -40.55 -1.70 36.32
CA ALA A 26 -40.10 -1.03 35.12
C ALA A 26 -38.60 -1.33 34.98
N ALA A 27 -38.24 -2.13 33.98
CA ALA A 27 -36.86 -2.25 33.57
C ALA A 27 -36.36 -0.83 33.31
N THR A 28 -35.43 -0.34 34.11
CA THR A 28 -34.73 0.90 33.82
C THR A 28 -34.19 0.78 32.40
N PRO A 29 -34.54 1.70 31.48
CA PRO A 29 -33.97 1.65 30.14
C PRO A 29 -32.44 1.62 30.28
N GLU A 30 -31.79 0.69 29.57
CA GLU A 30 -30.32 0.68 29.52
C GLU A 30 -29.83 2.11 29.25
N PRO A 31 -28.77 2.58 29.94
CA PRO A 31 -28.27 3.92 29.74
C PRO A 31 -27.98 4.12 28.25
N GLN A 32 -28.84 4.91 27.60
CA GLN A 32 -28.72 5.19 26.17
C GLN A 32 -27.37 5.88 25.96
N ARG A 33 -26.50 5.26 25.15
CA ARG A 33 -25.19 5.84 24.80
C ARG A 33 -25.38 7.29 24.36
N SER A 34 -24.58 8.19 24.91
CA SER A 34 -24.66 9.60 24.56
C SER A 34 -24.23 9.82 23.10
N VAL A 35 -24.75 10.88 22.47
CA VAL A 35 -24.36 11.26 21.10
C VAL A 35 -22.85 11.52 20.99
N ALA A 36 -22.23 12.03 22.06
CA ALA A 36 -20.79 12.28 22.12
C ALA A 36 -19.97 10.98 22.14
N GLU A 37 -20.39 9.96 22.88
CA GLU A 37 -19.76 8.64 22.88
C GLU A 37 -19.90 7.98 21.51
N LEU A 38 -21.09 8.04 20.90
CA LEU A 38 -21.34 7.51 19.56
C LEU A 38 -20.45 8.17 18.50
N LEU A 39 -20.29 9.49 18.54
CA LEU A 39 -19.38 10.21 17.64
C LEU A 39 -17.93 9.78 17.86
N THR A 40 -17.51 9.64 19.12
CA THR A 40 -16.15 9.22 19.47
C THR A 40 -15.85 7.81 18.97
N ASP A 41 -16.80 6.88 19.14
CA ASP A 41 -16.69 5.51 18.65
C ASP A 41 -16.62 5.48 17.13
N LEU A 42 -17.48 6.25 16.45
CA LEU A 42 -17.52 6.33 15.00
C LEU A 42 -16.21 6.89 14.43
N GLN A 43 -15.69 7.98 14.99
CA GLN A 43 -14.40 8.56 14.59
C GLN A 43 -13.24 7.59 14.82
N ARG A 44 -13.27 6.82 15.91
CA ARG A 44 -12.27 5.79 16.19
C ARG A 44 -12.28 4.69 15.15
N LEU A 45 -13.46 4.16 14.80
CA LEU A 45 -13.59 3.09 13.81
C LEU A 45 -13.18 3.57 12.41
N TYR A 46 -13.56 4.78 12.01
CA TYR A 46 -13.12 5.34 10.73
C TYR A 46 -11.59 5.51 10.67
N ARG A 47 -10.97 6.05 11.73
CA ARG A 47 -9.51 6.17 11.79
C ARG A 47 -8.80 4.81 11.71
N GLN A 48 -9.32 3.80 12.41
CA GLN A 48 -8.77 2.44 12.32
C GLN A 48 -8.93 1.85 10.92
N THR A 49 -10.03 2.14 10.24
CA THR A 49 -10.28 1.71 8.85
C THR A 49 -9.32 2.38 7.88
N GLU A 50 -9.09 3.69 7.99
CA GLU A 50 -8.10 4.42 7.21
C GLU A 50 -6.68 3.87 7.43
N GLN A 51 -6.28 3.65 8.69
CA GLN A 51 -4.97 3.09 9.01
C GLN A 51 -4.75 1.71 8.37
N ALA A 52 -5.76 0.84 8.44
CA ALA A 52 -5.71 -0.48 7.81
C ALA A 52 -5.66 -0.37 6.28
N THR A 53 -6.46 0.53 5.71
CA THR A 53 -6.50 0.81 4.26
C THR A 53 -5.14 1.27 3.75
N GLU A 54 -4.50 2.21 4.43
CA GLU A 54 -3.19 2.71 4.01
C GLU A 54 -2.08 1.66 4.18
N THR A 55 -2.16 0.83 5.22
CA THR A 55 -1.25 -0.32 5.40
C THR A 55 -1.38 -1.33 4.26
N TYR A 56 -2.62 -1.60 3.83
CA TYR A 56 -2.90 -2.42 2.66
C TYR A 56 -2.39 -1.77 1.36
N ASN A 57 -2.63 -0.48 1.17
CA ASN A 57 -2.19 0.26 -0.01
C ASN A 57 -0.66 0.27 -0.13
N ALA A 58 0.06 0.47 0.98
CA ALA A 58 1.52 0.41 1.02
C ALA A 58 2.04 -0.97 0.59
N THR A 59 1.45 -2.05 1.12
CA THR A 59 1.82 -3.42 0.73
C THR A 59 1.46 -3.71 -0.74
N THR A 60 0.38 -3.13 -1.25
CA THR A 60 -0.01 -3.24 -2.66
C THR A 60 1.03 -2.60 -3.59
N VAL A 61 1.54 -1.42 -3.23
CA VAL A 61 2.62 -0.75 -3.97
C VAL A 61 3.92 -1.57 -3.92
N GLU A 62 4.26 -2.10 -2.75
CA GLU A 62 5.45 -2.96 -2.58
C GLU A 62 5.34 -4.23 -3.44
N LEU A 63 4.17 -4.89 -3.42
CA LEU A 63 3.93 -6.08 -4.23
C LEU A 63 4.01 -5.80 -5.73
N GLN A 64 3.53 -4.63 -6.19
CA GLN A 64 3.66 -4.23 -7.59
C GLN A 64 5.14 -4.08 -8.01
N ARG A 65 5.95 -3.40 -7.19
CA ARG A 65 7.40 -3.27 -7.43
C ARG A 65 8.08 -4.64 -7.44
N GLN A 66 7.72 -5.51 -6.51
CA GLN A 66 8.28 -6.86 -6.42
C GLN A 66 7.91 -7.73 -7.64
N ARG A 67 6.68 -7.61 -8.17
CA ARG A 67 6.28 -8.29 -9.40
C ARG A 67 7.11 -7.86 -10.61
N ALA A 68 7.40 -6.57 -10.73
CA ALA A 68 8.27 -6.05 -11.78
C ALA A 68 9.70 -6.61 -11.67
N GLU A 69 10.22 -6.72 -10.44
CA GLU A 69 11.55 -7.29 -10.19
C GLU A 69 11.61 -8.80 -10.52
N VAL A 70 10.57 -9.56 -10.16
CA VAL A 70 10.47 -10.98 -10.54
C VAL A 70 10.47 -11.11 -12.08
N ALA A 71 9.65 -10.32 -12.78
CA ALA A 71 9.60 -10.35 -14.25
C ALA A 71 10.96 -9.99 -14.88
N ARG A 72 11.67 -9.01 -14.32
CA ARG A 72 13.03 -8.65 -14.77
C ARG A 72 14.02 -9.80 -14.58
N LEU A 73 14.07 -10.39 -13.39
CA LEU A 73 14.98 -11.49 -13.07
C LEU A 73 14.69 -12.75 -13.89
N ASP A 74 13.42 -13.05 -14.16
CA ASP A 74 13.03 -14.16 -15.02
C ASP A 74 13.50 -13.94 -16.46
N GLY A 75 13.38 -12.71 -16.98
CA GLY A 75 13.93 -12.33 -18.29
C GLY A 75 15.45 -12.50 -18.36
N GLU A 76 16.18 -12.02 -17.35
CA GLU A 76 17.64 -12.17 -17.28
C GLU A 76 18.06 -13.64 -17.16
N LEU A 77 17.34 -14.44 -16.37
CA LEU A 77 17.60 -15.86 -16.20
C LEU A 77 17.36 -16.64 -17.50
N ALA A 78 16.30 -16.29 -18.25
CA ALA A 78 16.05 -16.86 -19.57
C ALA A 78 17.21 -16.57 -20.54
N GLY A 79 17.69 -15.32 -20.58
CA GLY A 79 18.88 -14.94 -21.36
C GLY A 79 20.14 -15.71 -20.94
N ALA A 80 20.39 -15.82 -19.63
CA ALA A 80 21.55 -16.56 -19.12
C ALA A 80 21.50 -18.06 -19.46
N ARG A 81 20.30 -18.67 -19.49
CA ARG A 81 20.11 -20.06 -19.91
C ARG A 81 20.44 -20.25 -21.40
N LEU A 82 20.10 -19.29 -22.26
CA LEU A 82 20.45 -19.33 -23.69
C LEU A 82 21.98 -19.24 -23.88
N VAL A 83 22.63 -18.28 -23.21
CA VAL A 83 24.10 -18.14 -23.26
C VAL A 83 24.81 -19.39 -22.76
N LEU A 84 24.30 -20.00 -21.67
CA LEU A 84 24.84 -21.26 -21.15
C LEU A 84 24.68 -22.40 -22.15
N ARG A 85 23.52 -22.53 -22.79
CA ARG A 85 23.29 -23.54 -23.83
C ARG A 85 24.30 -23.37 -24.97
N ASP A 86 24.47 -22.16 -25.47
CA ASP A 86 25.36 -21.90 -26.60
C ASP A 86 26.84 -22.14 -26.22
N SER A 87 27.24 -21.75 -25.00
CA SER A 87 28.57 -22.04 -24.45
C SER A 87 28.84 -23.54 -24.30
N ARG A 88 27.82 -24.32 -23.88
CA ARG A 88 27.91 -25.80 -23.81
C ARG A 88 28.07 -26.42 -25.20
N THR A 89 27.38 -25.88 -26.20
CA THR A 89 27.54 -26.32 -27.59
C THR A 89 28.95 -26.03 -28.12
N GLU A 90 29.54 -24.88 -27.79
CA GLU A 90 30.93 -24.53 -28.15
C GLU A 90 31.94 -25.44 -27.45
N ALA A 91 31.83 -25.62 -26.13
CA ALA A 91 32.69 -26.52 -25.37
C ALA A 91 32.57 -27.98 -25.85
N GLY A 92 31.36 -28.44 -26.21
CA GLY A 92 31.14 -29.76 -26.79
C GLY A 92 31.79 -29.94 -28.16
N ARG A 93 31.83 -28.91 -29.00
CA ARG A 93 32.61 -28.93 -30.27
C ARG A 93 34.10 -29.06 -30.00
N LEU A 94 34.63 -28.29 -29.06
CA LEU A 94 36.03 -28.37 -28.65
C LEU A 94 36.39 -29.77 -28.12
N ALA A 95 35.55 -30.34 -27.26
CA ALA A 95 35.74 -31.69 -26.71
C ALA A 95 35.78 -32.76 -27.82
N ARG A 96 34.86 -32.70 -28.79
CA ARG A 96 34.86 -33.61 -29.95
C ARG A 96 36.10 -33.44 -30.82
N GLN A 97 36.52 -32.21 -31.10
CA GLN A 97 37.76 -31.95 -31.83
C GLN A 97 38.96 -32.56 -31.12
N GLN A 98 39.11 -32.35 -29.82
CA GLN A 98 40.22 -32.93 -29.05
C GLN A 98 40.20 -34.46 -29.07
N TYR A 99 39.01 -35.08 -28.94
CA TYR A 99 38.85 -36.53 -29.00
C TYR A 99 39.23 -37.09 -30.38
N GLN A 100 38.76 -36.47 -31.47
CA GLN A 100 39.01 -36.92 -32.85
C GLN A 100 40.45 -36.65 -33.32
N SER A 101 41.12 -35.64 -32.76
CA SER A 101 42.49 -35.25 -33.14
C SER A 101 43.59 -36.13 -32.55
N SER A 102 43.22 -37.15 -31.77
CA SER A 102 44.16 -38.02 -31.04
C SER A 102 44.93 -39.03 -31.92
N GLY A 103 44.69 -39.06 -33.24
CA GLY A 103 45.30 -40.00 -34.19
C GLY A 103 46.51 -39.49 -35.00
N GLY A 104 47.03 -38.28 -34.78
CA GLY A 104 48.18 -37.71 -35.52
C GLY A 104 49.37 -37.31 -34.64
N LEU A 105 50.54 -37.01 -35.23
CA LEU A 105 51.69 -36.44 -34.51
C LEU A 105 51.24 -35.19 -33.73
N GLY A 106 51.50 -35.20 -32.41
CA GLY A 106 51.04 -34.16 -31.50
C GLY A 106 51.55 -32.77 -31.91
N PRO A 107 50.79 -31.69 -31.62
CA PRO A 107 51.14 -30.33 -32.04
C PRO A 107 52.55 -29.89 -31.59
N TYR A 108 52.96 -30.29 -30.39
CA TYR A 108 54.32 -30.02 -29.89
C TYR A 108 55.41 -30.79 -30.64
N VAL A 109 55.09 -31.97 -31.17
CA VAL A 109 56.00 -32.77 -32.00
C VAL A 109 56.20 -32.09 -33.36
N ARG A 110 55.18 -31.38 -33.89
CA ARG A 110 55.32 -30.60 -35.14
C ARG A 110 56.25 -29.40 -34.98
N VAL A 111 56.19 -28.71 -33.84
CA VAL A 111 57.14 -27.62 -33.52
C VAL A 111 58.56 -28.16 -33.36
N LEU A 112 58.73 -29.32 -32.71
CA LEU A 112 60.05 -29.97 -32.54
C LEU A 112 60.65 -30.48 -33.87
N LEU A 113 59.82 -30.83 -34.85
CA LEU A 113 60.23 -31.33 -36.16
C LEU A 113 60.15 -30.25 -37.25
N ALA A 114 60.06 -28.97 -36.88
CA ALA A 114 59.96 -27.88 -37.84
C ALA A 114 61.24 -27.76 -38.70
N PRO A 115 61.14 -27.44 -40.01
CA PRO A 115 62.30 -27.42 -40.92
C PRO A 115 63.33 -26.33 -40.60
N ASP A 116 62.89 -25.22 -40.01
CA ASP A 116 63.73 -24.08 -39.65
C ASP A 116 63.16 -23.31 -38.43
N PRO A 117 63.96 -22.43 -37.80
CA PRO A 117 63.55 -21.68 -36.62
C PRO A 117 62.34 -20.77 -36.84
N GLN A 118 62.15 -20.23 -38.05
CA GLN A 118 61.04 -19.32 -38.34
C GLN A 118 59.71 -20.08 -38.40
N HIS A 119 59.68 -21.24 -39.06
CA HIS A 119 58.53 -22.15 -39.07
C HIS A 119 58.17 -22.63 -37.66
N ALA A 120 59.17 -22.90 -36.81
CA ALA A 120 58.92 -23.27 -35.41
C ALA A 120 58.23 -22.16 -34.61
N LEU A 121 58.61 -20.89 -34.84
CA LEU A 121 58.00 -19.73 -34.20
C LEU A 121 56.56 -19.49 -34.68
N ASP A 122 56.31 -19.61 -35.99
CA ASP A 122 54.98 -19.42 -36.57
C ASP A 122 53.99 -20.51 -36.08
N GLU A 123 54.40 -21.78 -36.09
CA GLU A 123 53.63 -22.89 -35.53
C GLU A 123 53.39 -22.69 -34.01
N GLY A 124 54.41 -22.24 -33.29
CA GLY A 124 54.29 -21.89 -31.87
C GLY A 124 53.25 -20.79 -31.60
N HIS A 125 53.18 -19.77 -32.46
CA HIS A 125 52.18 -18.70 -32.35
C HIS A 125 50.76 -19.22 -32.56
N VAL A 126 50.55 -20.04 -33.59
CA VAL A 126 49.25 -20.66 -33.90
C VAL A 126 48.78 -21.55 -32.74
N LEU A 127 49.68 -22.37 -32.17
CA LEU A 127 49.37 -23.18 -31.00
C LEU A 127 49.03 -22.35 -29.76
N GLY A 128 49.76 -21.25 -29.56
CA GLY A 128 49.49 -20.28 -28.50
C GLY A 128 48.10 -19.64 -28.62
N GLU A 129 47.71 -19.19 -29.81
CA GLU A 129 46.37 -18.65 -30.05
C GLU A 129 45.27 -19.69 -29.87
N LEU A 130 45.49 -20.91 -30.36
CA LEU A 130 44.53 -22.01 -30.17
C LEU A 130 44.36 -22.35 -28.68
N ALA A 131 45.45 -22.42 -27.91
CA ALA A 131 45.38 -22.65 -26.46
C ALA A 131 44.62 -21.52 -25.75
N ARG A 132 44.87 -20.26 -26.12
CA ARG A 132 44.12 -19.09 -25.61
C ARG A 132 42.64 -19.19 -25.95
N GLN A 133 42.28 -19.56 -27.18
CA GLN A 133 40.89 -19.72 -27.60
C GLN A 133 40.18 -20.81 -26.78
N ARG A 134 40.83 -21.97 -26.58
CA ARG A 134 40.29 -23.07 -25.75
C ARG A 134 40.06 -22.64 -24.31
N ALA A 135 41.03 -21.95 -23.71
CA ALA A 135 40.91 -21.40 -22.37
C ALA A 135 39.73 -20.42 -22.26
N ARG A 136 39.55 -19.54 -23.27
CA ARG A 136 38.41 -18.61 -23.32
C ARG A 136 37.07 -19.33 -23.44
N THR A 137 36.95 -20.40 -24.24
CA THR A 137 35.72 -21.19 -24.35
C THR A 137 35.33 -21.82 -23.01
N VAL A 138 36.28 -22.44 -22.30
CA VAL A 138 36.03 -23.01 -20.97
C VAL A 138 35.66 -21.92 -19.96
N ALA A 139 36.39 -20.80 -19.95
CA ALA A 139 36.10 -19.68 -19.05
C ALA A 139 34.71 -19.09 -19.30
N ARG A 140 34.28 -18.95 -20.55
CA ARG A 140 32.91 -18.50 -20.91
C ARG A 140 31.85 -19.45 -20.41
N LEU A 141 32.04 -20.76 -20.56
CA LEU A 141 31.12 -21.77 -20.04
C LEU A 141 30.98 -21.65 -18.52
N THR A 142 32.10 -21.62 -17.78
CA THR A 142 32.09 -21.49 -16.32
C THR A 142 31.42 -20.19 -15.88
N ALA A 143 31.71 -19.07 -16.54
CA ALA A 143 31.07 -17.79 -16.25
C ALA A 143 29.54 -17.82 -16.53
N ALA A 144 29.12 -18.46 -17.62
CA ALA A 144 27.71 -18.63 -17.96
C ALA A 144 26.97 -19.49 -16.91
N GLU A 145 27.60 -20.56 -16.41
CA GLU A 145 27.05 -21.40 -15.33
C GLU A 145 26.88 -20.59 -14.03
N GLN A 146 27.93 -19.90 -13.61
CA GLN A 146 27.90 -19.05 -12.41
C GLN A 146 26.84 -17.95 -12.50
N ARG A 147 26.73 -17.28 -13.67
CA ARG A 147 25.73 -16.24 -13.91
C ARG A 147 24.32 -16.79 -13.84
N LYS A 148 24.05 -17.91 -14.52
CA LYS A 148 22.73 -18.58 -14.50
C LYS A 148 22.35 -19.00 -13.08
N ASP A 149 23.27 -19.54 -12.29
CA ASP A 149 22.97 -19.98 -10.92
C ASP A 149 22.74 -18.83 -9.96
N THR A 150 23.49 -17.73 -10.13
CA THR A 150 23.28 -16.50 -9.36
C THR A 150 21.90 -15.90 -9.64
N LEU A 151 21.53 -15.80 -10.91
CA LEU A 151 20.20 -15.33 -11.32
C LEU A 151 19.09 -16.27 -10.84
N ALA A 152 19.29 -17.59 -10.90
CA ALA A 152 18.30 -18.55 -10.42
C ALA A 152 18.03 -18.40 -8.91
N ARG A 153 19.08 -18.19 -8.10
CA ARG A 153 18.93 -17.91 -6.66
C ARG A 153 18.22 -16.57 -6.40
N ALA A 154 18.58 -15.53 -7.15
CA ALA A 154 17.94 -14.22 -7.03
C ALA A 154 16.45 -14.27 -7.41
N ALA A 155 16.11 -14.90 -8.55
CA ALA A 155 14.74 -15.07 -9.01
C ALA A 155 13.89 -15.84 -8.00
N ARG A 156 14.43 -16.94 -7.43
CA ARG A 156 13.74 -17.69 -6.38
C ARG A 156 13.46 -16.84 -5.13
N LYS A 157 14.47 -16.12 -4.63
CA LYS A 157 14.31 -15.23 -3.47
C LYS A 157 13.29 -14.13 -3.74
N ALA A 158 13.29 -13.56 -4.94
CA ALA A 158 12.35 -12.54 -5.34
C ALA A 158 10.92 -13.08 -5.40
N LEU A 159 10.73 -14.30 -5.91
CA LEU A 159 9.43 -14.98 -5.93
C LEU A 159 8.93 -15.30 -4.51
N ASP A 160 9.79 -15.82 -3.63
CA ASP A 160 9.44 -16.10 -2.23
C ASP A 160 8.97 -14.82 -1.51
N THR A 161 9.64 -13.69 -1.77
CA THR A 161 9.25 -12.37 -1.25
C THR A 161 7.89 -11.93 -1.80
N GLN A 162 7.64 -12.12 -3.11
CA GLN A 162 6.36 -11.83 -3.73
C GLN A 162 5.21 -12.62 -3.10
N LEU A 163 5.42 -13.92 -2.82
CA LEU A 163 4.43 -14.77 -2.17
C LEU A 163 4.15 -14.32 -0.74
N GLY A 164 5.19 -13.95 0.01
CA GLY A 164 5.05 -13.38 1.36
C GLY A 164 4.24 -12.08 1.38
N LEU A 165 4.52 -11.17 0.44
CA LEU A 165 3.77 -9.92 0.26
C LEU A 165 2.32 -10.17 -0.15
N ALA A 166 2.06 -11.10 -1.06
CA ALA A 166 0.70 -11.46 -1.47
C ALA A 166 -0.11 -12.04 -0.29
N ALA A 167 0.49 -12.89 0.54
CA ALA A 167 -0.14 -13.42 1.74
C ALA A 167 -0.42 -12.32 2.78
N ARG A 168 0.51 -11.37 2.95
CA ARG A 168 0.34 -10.20 3.82
C ARG A 168 -0.79 -9.30 3.33
N GLN A 169 -0.80 -8.97 2.04
CA GLN A 169 -1.83 -8.15 1.40
C GLN A 169 -3.22 -8.77 1.58
N LYS A 170 -3.34 -10.10 1.43
CA LYS A 170 -4.61 -10.82 1.68
C LYS A 170 -5.10 -10.61 3.11
N ARG A 171 -4.24 -10.82 4.12
CA ARG A 171 -4.61 -10.62 5.53
C ARG A 171 -5.03 -9.18 5.83
N GLN A 172 -4.33 -8.19 5.26
CA GLN A 172 -4.67 -6.78 5.43
C GLN A 172 -6.00 -6.43 4.77
N ARG A 173 -6.31 -6.97 3.59
CA ARG A 173 -7.64 -6.81 2.96
C ARG A 173 -8.73 -7.37 3.89
N ASP A 174 -8.52 -8.56 4.42
CA ASP A 174 -9.51 -9.20 5.30
C ASP A 174 -9.69 -8.37 6.60
N ASP A 175 -8.62 -7.75 7.14
CA ASP A 175 -8.70 -6.80 8.25
C ASP A 175 -9.50 -5.52 7.88
N VAL A 176 -9.23 -4.91 6.72
CA VAL A 176 -10.01 -3.75 6.24
C VAL A 176 -11.49 -4.09 6.13
N GLN A 177 -11.82 -5.24 5.55
CA GLN A 177 -13.22 -5.71 5.44
C GLN A 177 -13.85 -5.91 6.82
N GLY A 178 -13.13 -6.48 7.78
CA GLY A 178 -13.59 -6.61 9.16
C GLY A 178 -13.90 -5.26 9.81
N LYS A 179 -13.02 -4.27 9.68
CA LYS A 179 -13.22 -2.93 10.23
C LYS A 179 -14.36 -2.18 9.56
N LEU A 180 -14.54 -2.34 8.26
CA LEU A 180 -15.70 -1.81 7.53
C LEU A 180 -17.00 -2.41 8.05
N ALA A 181 -17.04 -3.72 8.27
CA ALA A 181 -18.21 -4.39 8.85
C ALA A 181 -18.52 -3.88 10.28
N ASP A 182 -17.51 -3.51 11.07
CA ASP A 182 -17.72 -2.91 12.39
C ASP A 182 -18.34 -1.51 12.29
N VAL A 183 -17.93 -0.69 11.32
CA VAL A 183 -18.56 0.61 11.02
C VAL A 183 -20.00 0.41 10.60
N GLU A 184 -20.25 -0.49 9.65
CA GLU A 184 -21.61 -0.80 9.16
C GLU A 184 -22.52 -1.29 10.30
N ARG A 185 -22.01 -2.16 11.18
CA ARG A 185 -22.76 -2.64 12.34
C ARG A 185 -23.08 -1.52 13.32
N LEU A 186 -22.14 -0.60 13.56
CA LEU A 186 -22.39 0.56 14.41
C LEU A 186 -23.50 1.43 13.79
N LEU A 187 -23.37 1.77 12.51
CA LEU A 187 -24.34 2.62 11.80
C LEU A 187 -25.74 1.99 11.73
N ALA A 188 -25.83 0.68 11.47
CA ALA A 188 -27.09 -0.05 11.43
C ALA A 188 -27.79 -0.12 12.80
N GLY A 189 -27.04 0.00 13.90
CA GLY A 189 -27.58 0.07 15.25
C GLY A 189 -28.12 1.44 15.65
N LEU A 190 -27.92 2.50 14.84
CA LEU A 190 -28.34 3.86 15.16
C LEU A 190 -29.71 4.20 14.56
N THR A 191 -30.54 4.86 15.35
CA THR A 191 -31.79 5.46 14.86
C THR A 191 -31.50 6.67 13.95
N PRO A 192 -32.43 7.04 13.04
CA PRO A 192 -32.30 8.25 12.23
C PRO A 192 -32.07 9.52 13.06
N ALA A 193 -32.68 9.61 14.24
CA ALA A 193 -32.49 10.73 15.16
C ALA A 193 -31.07 10.78 15.74
N GLN A 194 -30.51 9.62 16.12
CA GLN A 194 -29.12 9.52 16.60
C GLN A 194 -28.14 9.86 15.47
N LEU A 195 -28.34 9.35 14.25
CA LEU A 195 -27.51 9.69 13.10
C LEU A 195 -27.49 11.19 12.82
N ALA A 196 -28.66 11.85 12.82
CA ALA A 196 -28.75 13.29 12.65
C ALA A 196 -28.12 14.07 13.81
N ALA A 197 -28.20 13.56 15.04
CA ALA A 197 -27.55 14.18 16.19
C ALA A 197 -26.01 14.06 16.12
N VAL A 198 -25.49 12.89 15.77
CA VAL A 198 -24.05 12.65 15.58
C VAL A 198 -23.50 13.53 14.46
N ALA A 199 -24.18 13.60 13.31
CA ALA A 199 -23.78 14.46 12.20
C ALA A 199 -23.75 15.95 12.57
N ARG A 200 -24.75 16.44 13.32
CA ARG A 200 -24.76 17.82 13.82
C ARG A 200 -23.61 18.09 14.78
N LEU A 201 -23.32 17.16 15.69
CA LEU A 201 -22.21 17.29 16.64
C LEU A 201 -20.85 17.30 15.92
N GLU A 202 -20.66 16.44 14.91
CA GLU A 202 -19.46 16.43 14.07
C GLU A 202 -19.27 17.79 13.38
N GLN A 203 -20.31 18.33 12.75
CA GLN A 203 -20.26 19.64 12.07
C GLN A 203 -19.96 20.81 13.01
N GLN A 204 -20.54 20.79 14.22
CA GLN A 204 -20.23 21.80 15.25
C GLN A 204 -18.76 21.73 15.68
N GLY A 205 -18.22 20.53 15.87
CA GLY A 205 -16.82 20.31 16.20
C GLY A 205 -15.88 20.83 15.11
N VAL A 206 -16.17 20.52 13.84
CA VAL A 206 -15.39 21.02 12.69
C VAL A 206 -15.45 22.53 12.59
N THR A 207 -16.62 23.13 12.78
CA THR A 207 -16.81 24.59 12.75
C THR A 207 -15.97 25.27 13.84
N ALA A 208 -16.03 24.76 15.07
CA ALA A 208 -15.24 25.30 16.17
C ALA A 208 -13.73 25.15 15.94
N ALA A 209 -13.28 24.00 15.41
CA ALA A 209 -11.88 23.77 15.08
C ALA A 209 -11.39 24.71 13.96
N GLN A 210 -12.21 24.91 12.92
CA GLN A 210 -11.93 25.83 11.83
C GLN A 210 -11.79 27.27 12.34
N GLN A 211 -12.71 27.71 13.20
CA GLN A 211 -12.64 29.05 13.81
C GLN A 211 -11.36 29.25 14.60
N ARG A 212 -10.91 28.26 15.39
CA ARG A 212 -9.65 28.34 16.13
C ARG A 212 -8.44 28.53 15.20
N LEU A 213 -8.38 27.78 14.10
CA LEU A 213 -7.28 27.93 13.12
C LEU A 213 -7.28 29.31 12.46
N THR A 214 -8.46 29.82 12.10
CA THR A 214 -8.60 31.15 11.49
C THR A 214 -8.24 32.26 12.47
N THR A 215 -8.78 32.25 13.69
CA THR A 215 -8.52 33.27 14.71
C THR A 215 -7.06 33.28 15.18
N ALA A 216 -6.40 32.12 15.19
CA ALA A 216 -4.98 32.01 15.51
C ALA A 216 -4.04 32.49 14.38
N GLY A 217 -4.56 32.88 13.21
CA GLY A 217 -3.74 33.23 12.05
C GLY A 217 -2.93 32.05 11.50
N ALA A 218 -3.37 30.82 11.78
CA ALA A 218 -2.65 29.61 11.38
C ALA A 218 -2.83 29.25 9.89
N LEU A 219 -3.79 29.89 9.22
CA LEU A 219 -4.11 29.72 7.80
C LEU A 219 -3.62 30.93 6.99
N PRO A 220 -3.19 30.74 5.74
CA PRO A 220 -2.67 31.84 4.93
C PRO A 220 -3.80 32.79 4.52
N ALA A 221 -3.48 34.08 4.38
CA ALA A 221 -4.23 34.97 3.50
C ALA A 221 -4.03 34.53 2.05
N ASP A 222 -5.07 34.62 1.22
CA ASP A 222 -5.15 34.04 -0.13
C ASP A 222 -3.83 34.13 -0.92
N ARG A 223 -3.25 32.97 -1.23
CA ARG A 223 -2.01 32.84 -2.02
C ARG A 223 -2.33 32.20 -3.37
N PRO A 224 -1.71 32.68 -4.46
CA PRO A 224 -1.93 32.07 -5.77
C PRO A 224 -1.38 30.64 -5.82
N ALA A 225 -2.09 29.78 -6.56
CA ALA A 225 -1.64 28.44 -6.90
C ALA A 225 -0.41 28.50 -7.81
N THR A 226 0.42 27.45 -7.79
CA THR A 226 1.39 27.23 -8.88
C THR A 226 0.65 26.71 -10.12
N PRO A 227 1.20 26.83 -11.34
CA PRO A 227 0.54 26.29 -12.54
C PRO A 227 0.24 24.78 -12.44
N ALA A 228 1.11 24.00 -11.80
CA ALA A 228 0.88 22.58 -11.55
C ALA A 228 -0.17 22.35 -10.45
N GLY A 229 -0.11 23.12 -9.35
CA GLY A 229 -1.11 23.05 -8.28
C GLY A 229 -2.51 23.38 -8.78
N ASP A 230 -2.65 24.38 -9.65
CA ASP A 230 -3.92 24.73 -10.28
C ASP A 230 -4.49 23.59 -11.14
N ARG A 231 -3.66 22.94 -11.96
CA ARG A 231 -4.06 21.75 -12.72
C ARG A 231 -4.51 20.60 -11.81
N ALA A 232 -3.78 20.36 -10.71
CA ALA A 232 -4.11 19.31 -9.76
C ALA A 232 -5.44 19.60 -9.05
N VAL A 233 -5.65 20.84 -8.59
CA VAL A 233 -6.90 21.28 -7.97
C VAL A 233 -8.07 21.13 -8.93
N ARG A 234 -7.94 21.58 -10.19
CA ARG A 234 -9.00 21.41 -11.19
C ARG A 234 -9.38 19.95 -11.39
N TYR A 235 -8.38 19.07 -11.57
CA TYR A 235 -8.65 17.64 -11.67
C TYR A 235 -9.38 17.11 -10.44
N ALA A 236 -8.93 17.45 -9.22
CA ALA A 236 -9.56 16.96 -8.00
C ALA A 236 -11.00 17.48 -7.83
N MET A 237 -11.25 18.74 -8.20
CA MET A 237 -12.57 19.36 -8.18
C MET A 237 -13.54 18.70 -9.17
N ASP A 238 -13.06 18.26 -10.34
CA ASP A 238 -13.86 17.51 -11.31
C ASP A 238 -14.30 16.13 -10.78
N GLN A 239 -13.71 15.66 -9.69
CA GLN A 239 -14.08 14.38 -9.05
C GLN A 239 -15.11 14.55 -7.93
N VAL A 240 -15.46 15.78 -7.55
CA VAL A 240 -16.45 16.05 -6.49
C VAL A 240 -17.78 15.36 -6.82
N GLY A 241 -18.33 14.64 -5.83
CA GLY A 241 -19.54 13.83 -5.96
C GLY A 241 -19.30 12.36 -6.30
N LYS A 242 -18.09 11.96 -6.70
CA LYS A 242 -17.75 10.53 -6.90
C LYS A 242 -17.65 9.79 -5.58
N PRO A 243 -18.03 8.51 -5.51
CA PRO A 243 -17.98 7.74 -4.26
C PRO A 243 -16.56 7.53 -3.75
N TYR A 244 -16.43 7.47 -2.42
CA TYR A 244 -15.24 6.91 -1.80
C TYR A 244 -15.19 5.40 -2.03
N GLN A 245 -14.02 4.88 -2.41
CA GLN A 245 -13.74 3.46 -2.39
C GLN A 245 -12.30 3.23 -1.97
N TRP A 246 -12.09 2.46 -0.91
CA TRP A 246 -10.77 2.14 -0.39
C TRP A 246 -9.90 1.48 -1.49
N GLY A 247 -8.66 1.92 -1.66
CA GLY A 247 -7.75 1.45 -2.71
C GLY A 247 -7.99 2.07 -4.10
N ALA A 248 -9.07 2.81 -4.33
CA ALA A 248 -9.43 3.31 -5.66
C ALA A 248 -8.62 4.55 -6.10
N GLN A 249 -8.34 4.63 -7.40
CA GLN A 249 -7.56 5.69 -8.07
C GLN A 249 -8.30 6.26 -9.30
N GLY A 250 -9.63 6.15 -9.32
CA GLY A 250 -10.46 6.60 -10.44
C GLY A 250 -10.60 5.59 -11.59
N PRO A 251 -11.36 5.96 -12.64
CA PRO A 251 -12.08 7.23 -12.75
C PRO A 251 -13.38 7.26 -11.95
N ASP A 252 -13.95 6.11 -11.56
CA ASP A 252 -15.32 6.04 -11.02
C ASP A 252 -15.39 6.29 -9.50
N ALA A 253 -14.31 6.01 -8.77
CA ALA A 253 -14.22 6.16 -7.33
C ALA A 253 -12.79 6.46 -6.89
N TYR A 254 -12.61 7.07 -5.72
CA TYR A 254 -11.30 7.42 -5.18
C TYR A 254 -11.21 7.09 -3.68
N ASP A 255 -10.02 6.73 -3.20
CA ASP A 255 -9.66 6.95 -1.79
C ASP A 255 -8.90 8.27 -1.63
N CYS A 256 -8.56 8.63 -0.39
CA CYS A 256 -7.98 9.94 -0.06
C CYS A 256 -6.64 10.18 -0.79
N SER A 257 -5.69 9.26 -0.65
CA SER A 257 -4.37 9.34 -1.28
C SER A 257 -4.41 9.01 -2.78
N GLY A 258 -5.41 8.28 -3.26
CA GLY A 258 -5.71 8.01 -4.66
C GLY A 258 -6.20 9.25 -5.39
N LEU A 259 -7.07 10.05 -4.77
CA LEU A 259 -7.50 11.34 -5.33
C LEU A 259 -6.31 12.29 -5.50
N THR A 260 -5.49 12.45 -4.46
CA THR A 260 -4.35 13.39 -4.50
C THR A 260 -3.26 12.92 -5.47
N SER A 261 -2.93 11.63 -5.49
CA SER A 261 -1.92 11.08 -6.39
C SER A 261 -2.32 11.19 -7.86
N GLN A 262 -3.60 10.94 -8.18
CA GLN A 262 -4.10 11.05 -9.55
C GLN A 262 -4.20 12.50 -10.02
N ALA A 263 -4.61 13.42 -9.14
CA ALA A 263 -4.62 14.85 -9.43
C ALA A 263 -3.22 15.38 -9.79
N TRP A 264 -2.21 14.99 -9.01
CA TRP A 264 -0.83 15.41 -9.26
C TRP A 264 -0.16 14.68 -10.42
N SER A 265 -0.54 13.42 -10.67
CA SER A 265 -0.19 12.70 -11.90
C SER A 265 -0.71 13.44 -13.14
N HIS A 266 -1.99 13.83 -13.16
CA HIS A 266 -2.59 14.61 -14.23
C HIS A 266 -1.97 16.02 -14.38
N ALA A 267 -1.47 16.60 -13.29
CA ALA A 267 -0.75 17.87 -13.32
C ALA A 267 0.68 17.77 -13.89
N GLY A 268 1.19 16.56 -14.12
CA GLY A 268 2.54 16.29 -14.64
C GLY A 268 3.63 16.20 -13.56
N THR A 269 3.26 16.03 -12.29
CA THR A 269 4.22 15.83 -11.19
C THR A 269 3.72 14.68 -10.32
N PRO A 270 3.92 13.41 -10.73
CA PRO A 270 3.46 12.25 -9.98
C PRO A 270 4.02 12.25 -8.56
N ILE A 271 3.15 11.95 -7.59
CA ILE A 271 3.50 11.80 -6.18
C ILE A 271 3.25 10.36 -5.72
N PRO A 272 3.78 9.95 -4.56
CA PRO A 272 3.53 8.61 -4.04
C PRO A 272 2.04 8.29 -3.85
N ARG A 273 1.70 7.00 -3.93
CA ARG A 273 0.32 6.51 -3.89
C ARG A 273 -0.32 6.59 -2.50
N THR A 274 0.45 6.43 -1.44
CA THR A 274 -0.07 6.38 -0.07
C THR A 274 0.11 7.70 0.65
N SER A 275 -0.77 7.99 1.60
CA SER A 275 -0.68 9.21 2.41
C SER A 275 0.59 9.23 3.27
N GLN A 276 1.11 8.09 3.73
CA GLN A 276 2.40 8.02 4.43
C GLN A 276 3.60 8.29 3.53
N GLU A 277 3.62 7.78 2.28
CA GLU A 277 4.73 8.09 1.39
C GLU A 277 4.68 9.57 0.92
N GLN A 278 3.47 10.12 0.69
CA GLN A 278 3.26 11.55 0.43
C GLN A 278 3.73 12.39 1.63
N TRP A 279 3.31 11.93 2.82
CA TRP A 279 3.97 12.04 4.12
C TRP A 279 5.45 12.31 3.99
N ASP A 280 6.19 11.22 4.03
CA ASP A 280 7.63 11.14 4.21
C ASP A 280 8.40 11.86 3.12
N ARG A 281 7.99 11.74 1.86
CA ARG A 281 8.82 12.12 0.70
C ARG A 281 8.63 13.54 0.19
N LEU A 282 7.49 14.18 0.47
CA LEU A 282 7.20 15.50 -0.08
C LEU A 282 7.69 16.61 0.85
N ARG A 283 8.03 17.77 0.28
CA ARG A 283 8.58 18.89 1.05
C ARG A 283 7.53 19.42 2.04
N ARG A 284 7.88 19.49 3.33
CA ARG A 284 7.00 20.06 4.35
C ARG A 284 6.79 21.56 4.15
N VAL A 285 5.57 22.02 4.41
CA VAL A 285 5.20 23.44 4.38
C VAL A 285 4.43 23.80 5.65
N PRO A 286 4.74 24.96 6.26
CA PRO A 286 3.90 25.50 7.33
C PRO A 286 2.47 25.76 6.86
N LEU A 287 1.47 25.57 7.73
CA LEU A 287 0.06 25.76 7.38
C LEU A 287 -0.24 27.19 6.92
N ASN A 288 0.37 28.20 7.55
CA ASN A 288 0.25 29.60 7.15
C ASN A 288 0.97 29.93 5.82
N GLN A 289 1.54 28.92 5.15
CA GLN A 289 2.16 29.04 3.84
C GLN A 289 1.48 28.23 2.74
N LEU A 290 0.32 27.63 3.03
CA LEU A 290 -0.44 26.84 2.08
C LEU A 290 -0.76 27.62 0.80
N ARG A 291 -0.78 26.89 -0.32
CA ARG A 291 -1.23 27.32 -1.64
C ARG A 291 -2.15 26.25 -2.22
N PRO A 292 -3.14 26.60 -3.05
CA PRO A 292 -3.96 25.59 -3.71
C PRO A 292 -3.08 24.57 -4.45
N GLY A 293 -3.37 23.29 -4.22
CA GLY A 293 -2.57 22.14 -4.67
C GLY A 293 -1.70 21.50 -3.59
N ASP A 294 -1.35 22.23 -2.52
CA ASP A 294 -0.66 21.65 -1.36
C ASP A 294 -1.52 20.54 -0.74
N LEU A 295 -0.87 19.54 -0.15
CA LEU A 295 -1.56 18.45 0.52
C LEU A 295 -1.57 18.67 2.02
N VAL A 296 -2.73 18.51 2.63
CA VAL A 296 -2.93 18.55 4.08
C VAL A 296 -3.01 17.11 4.56
N VAL A 297 -2.14 16.75 5.49
CA VAL A 297 -2.04 15.40 6.05
C VAL A 297 -2.61 15.41 7.45
N TYR A 298 -3.37 14.37 7.77
CA TYR A 298 -4.12 14.25 9.01
C TYR A 298 -3.67 13.04 9.82
N PHE A 299 -3.89 13.14 11.13
CA PHE A 299 -3.55 12.14 12.15
C PHE A 299 -2.03 11.87 12.32
N PRO A 300 -1.56 11.50 13.52
CA PRO A 300 -0.13 11.28 13.78
C PRO A 300 0.54 10.26 12.83
N GLU A 301 -0.19 9.23 12.43
CA GLU A 301 0.28 8.16 11.55
C GLU A 301 0.10 8.47 10.05
N ALA A 302 -0.27 9.72 9.69
CA ALA A 302 -0.50 10.18 8.33
C ALA A 302 -1.46 9.26 7.55
N THR A 303 -2.59 8.89 8.15
CA THR A 303 -3.55 7.91 7.59
C THR A 303 -4.55 8.52 6.63
N HIS A 304 -4.60 9.85 6.54
CA HIS A 304 -5.50 10.56 5.64
C HIS A 304 -4.86 11.80 5.04
N VAL A 305 -5.25 12.13 3.82
CA VAL A 305 -4.71 13.26 3.08
C VAL A 305 -5.80 13.94 2.24
N ALA A 306 -5.74 15.27 2.17
CA ALA A 306 -6.61 16.10 1.34
C ALA A 306 -5.79 17.11 0.55
N MET A 307 -6.36 17.67 -0.51
CA MET A 307 -5.72 18.74 -1.29
C MET A 307 -6.30 20.09 -0.92
N TYR A 308 -5.46 21.05 -0.54
CA TYR A 308 -5.87 22.42 -0.24
C TYR A 308 -6.36 23.12 -1.50
N VAL A 309 -7.50 23.80 -1.40
CA VAL A 309 -8.15 24.50 -2.53
C VAL A 309 -8.25 26.02 -2.31
N GLY A 310 -7.71 26.55 -1.21
CA GLY A 310 -7.83 27.96 -0.83
C GLY A 310 -8.93 28.20 0.22
N GLY A 311 -8.99 29.42 0.77
CA GLY A 311 -10.06 29.84 1.68
C GLY A 311 -10.23 28.97 2.94
N GLY A 312 -9.17 28.30 3.40
CA GLY A 312 -9.23 27.38 4.53
C GLY A 312 -9.98 26.08 4.26
N LYS A 313 -10.12 25.69 2.98
CA LYS A 313 -10.84 24.48 2.54
C LYS A 313 -9.90 23.50 1.86
N VAL A 314 -10.33 22.24 1.84
CA VAL A 314 -9.67 21.12 1.15
C VAL A 314 -10.68 20.34 0.32
N VAL A 315 -10.25 19.74 -0.77
CA VAL A 315 -10.97 18.68 -1.49
C VAL A 315 -10.42 17.32 -1.06
N GLN A 316 -11.32 16.38 -0.77
CA GLN A 316 -10.95 15.05 -0.26
C GLN A 316 -11.97 13.98 -0.64
N ALA A 317 -11.53 12.72 -0.67
CA ALA A 317 -12.37 11.54 -0.56
C ALA A 317 -12.34 11.10 0.92
N PRO A 318 -13.38 11.41 1.72
CA PRO A 318 -13.26 11.35 3.18
C PRO A 318 -13.27 9.93 3.74
N ARG A 319 -14.33 9.15 3.52
CA ARG A 319 -14.48 7.82 4.12
C ARG A 319 -15.54 6.96 3.40
N PRO A 320 -15.58 5.64 3.61
CA PRO A 320 -16.61 4.76 3.06
C PRO A 320 -18.02 5.28 3.31
N GLY A 321 -18.90 5.18 2.30
CA GLY A 321 -20.27 5.71 2.35
C GLY A 321 -20.39 7.21 2.04
N GLU A 322 -19.28 7.94 1.99
CA GLU A 322 -19.25 9.34 1.57
C GLU A 322 -18.70 9.52 0.16
N LYS A 323 -18.77 10.75 -0.33
CA LYS A 323 -18.37 11.17 -1.67
C LYS A 323 -17.21 12.15 -1.59
N VAL A 324 -16.45 12.26 -2.66
CA VAL A 324 -15.47 13.33 -2.84
C VAL A 324 -16.18 14.67 -2.63
N THR A 325 -15.63 15.48 -1.73
CA THR A 325 -16.28 16.71 -1.27
C THR A 325 -15.26 17.79 -0.95
N VAL A 326 -15.73 19.03 -0.88
CA VAL A 326 -14.97 20.16 -0.35
C VAL A 326 -15.38 20.38 1.09
N SER A 327 -14.42 20.38 2.00
CA SER A 327 -14.66 20.56 3.43
C SER A 327 -13.70 21.58 4.05
N PRO A 328 -13.97 22.07 5.28
CA PRO A 328 -13.00 22.85 6.03
C PRO A 328 -11.70 22.06 6.23
N ILE A 329 -10.56 22.74 6.23
CA ILE A 329 -9.26 22.11 6.51
C ILE A 329 -9.24 21.44 7.90
N ALA A 330 -10.04 21.95 8.84
CA ALA A 330 -10.17 21.42 10.20
C ALA A 330 -11.10 20.19 10.33
N SER A 331 -11.49 19.53 9.24
CA SER A 331 -12.36 18.33 9.28
C SER A 331 -11.79 17.20 10.15
N TYR A 332 -10.47 17.09 10.24
CA TYR A 332 -9.76 16.13 11.09
C TYR A 332 -8.56 16.80 11.79
N PRO A 333 -7.97 16.17 12.82
CA PRO A 333 -6.74 16.64 13.44
C PRO A 333 -5.59 16.72 12.41
N VAL A 334 -5.14 17.95 12.13
CA VAL A 334 -4.07 18.22 11.15
C VAL A 334 -2.73 17.78 11.73
N LEU A 335 -2.01 16.91 11.01
CA LEU A 335 -0.61 16.59 11.29
C LEU A 335 0.31 17.67 10.72
N GLY A 336 0.04 18.10 9.49
CA GLY A 336 0.81 19.13 8.80
C GLY A 336 0.46 19.21 7.33
N ALA A 337 1.34 19.86 6.55
CA ALA A 337 1.15 19.99 5.11
C ALA A 337 2.44 19.74 4.32
N VAL A 338 2.28 19.30 3.08
CA VAL A 338 3.36 19.06 2.13
C VAL A 338 3.05 19.71 0.78
N ARG A 339 4.09 20.17 0.09
CA ARG A 339 3.98 20.74 -1.27
C ARG A 339 4.62 19.79 -2.29
N PRO A 340 3.82 19.20 -3.20
CA PRO A 340 4.35 18.57 -4.40
C PRO A 340 5.02 19.59 -5.33
N GLY A 341 6.14 19.23 -5.93
CA GLY A 341 6.86 20.10 -6.86
C GLY A 341 8.29 19.64 -7.14
N THR A 342 8.89 20.26 -8.15
CA THR A 342 10.27 20.01 -8.62
C THR A 342 11.36 20.61 -7.71
N ASP A 343 10.98 21.47 -6.76
CA ASP A 343 11.91 22.34 -6.06
C ASP A 343 12.56 21.69 -4.82
N GLY A 344 12.28 20.41 -4.58
CA GLY A 344 12.91 19.62 -3.54
C GLY A 344 13.33 18.29 -4.11
N ARG A 345 14.57 18.23 -4.62
CA ARG A 345 15.32 17.00 -4.98
C ARG A 345 14.53 15.72 -4.69
N GLY A 346 13.73 15.30 -5.65
CA GLY A 346 13.21 13.94 -5.71
C GLY A 346 14.42 13.05 -5.95
N GLN A 347 15.12 12.68 -4.88
CA GLN A 347 16.15 11.69 -4.95
C GLN A 347 15.43 10.39 -5.35
N PRO A 348 15.76 9.77 -6.51
CA PRO A 348 15.32 8.41 -6.75
C PRO A 348 15.81 7.54 -5.58
N PRO A 349 15.13 6.43 -5.24
CA PRO A 349 15.59 5.56 -4.17
C PRO A 349 17.04 5.19 -4.45
N GLN A 350 17.97 5.67 -3.62
CA GLN A 350 19.35 5.21 -3.69
C GLN A 350 19.29 3.73 -3.35
N GLY A 351 19.58 2.90 -4.36
CA GLY A 351 19.81 1.48 -4.14
C GLY A 351 20.88 1.35 -3.07
N GLY A 352 20.51 0.72 -1.95
CA GLY A 352 21.43 0.50 -0.85
C GLY A 352 22.67 -0.22 -1.33
N GLU A 353 23.84 0.40 -1.12
CA GLU A 353 25.11 -0.31 -1.26
C GLU A 353 25.12 -1.52 -0.32
N PRO A 354 25.61 -2.69 -0.79
CA PRO A 354 25.81 -3.82 0.09
C PRO A 354 26.96 -3.53 1.05
N VAL A 355 26.64 -3.50 2.33
CA VAL A 355 27.61 -3.54 3.44
C VAL A 355 28.55 -4.73 3.21
N ARG A 356 29.83 -4.46 2.98
CA ARG A 356 30.86 -5.50 2.96
C ARG A 356 31.14 -5.95 4.40
N PRO A 357 31.15 -7.26 4.71
CA PRO A 357 31.55 -7.73 6.02
C PRO A 357 33.06 -7.54 6.21
N ARG A 358 33.44 -7.15 7.43
CA ARG A 358 34.83 -7.14 7.91
C ARG A 358 35.34 -8.56 8.13
#